data_AF-A0A0Q9SYK0-F1
#
_entry.id   AF-A0A0Q9SYK0-F1
#
_cell.length_a   1.000
_cell.length_b   1.000
_cell.length_c   1.000
_cell.angle_alpha   90.00
_cell.angle_beta   90.00
_cell.angle_gamma   90.00
#
_symmetry.space_group_name_H-M   'P 1'
#
loop_
_entity.id
_entity.type
_entity.pdbx_description
1 polymer ?
#
loop_
_entity_poly.entity_id
_entity_poly.type
_entity_poly.pdbx_seq_one_letter_code
_entity_poly.pdbx_strand_id
1 'polypeptide(L)'
;MDLGIAATERRSGRSFTWGADTTIETASIAKADILATLLLQLQDRGARPSSSQLAVADAMIRRSDHESAWTLFRQVGLASGMSAANQRFGLRSTQCFDYSWGLTRTSARDQLRLVGAISGAGTSSSPLDAHSGTVLLDLMEDVVAEQKWGVSAAAHGTERVCLKNGWLPRTTLGKRWIINSIGRITSSSLDLRLAILSQRHPSQGQGIDVVEQAAALTRRHLAV
;
A
#
# COMPACT_ATOMS: atom_id res chain seq x y z
N MET A 1 -7.16 -8.52 -18.87
CA MET A 1 -6.35 -8.14 -17.70
C MET A 1 -7.09 -7.01 -17.03
N ASP A 2 -7.23 -7.04 -15.71
CA ASP A 2 -7.87 -5.95 -14.98
C ASP A 2 -6.76 -5.08 -14.40
N LEU A 3 -6.90 -3.76 -14.50
CA LEU A 3 -5.90 -2.76 -14.11
C LEU A 3 -6.57 -1.56 -13.46
N GLY A 4 -6.14 -1.23 -12.25
CA GLY A 4 -6.44 0.02 -11.58
C GLY A 4 -5.16 0.81 -11.32
N ILE A 5 -5.14 2.07 -11.73
CA ILE A 5 -4.08 3.04 -11.45
C ILE A 5 -4.72 4.26 -10.81
N ALA A 6 -4.12 4.74 -9.74
CA ALA A 6 -4.41 6.06 -9.19
C ALA A 6 -3.10 6.71 -8.74
N ALA A 7 -2.87 7.95 -9.15
CA ALA A 7 -1.68 8.70 -8.77
C ALA A 7 -1.98 10.18 -8.54
N THR A 8 -1.17 10.81 -7.69
CA THR A 8 -1.20 12.26 -7.46
C THR A 8 0.19 12.76 -7.13
N GLU A 9 0.63 13.82 -7.81
CA GLU A 9 1.80 14.60 -7.43
C GLU A 9 1.32 15.84 -6.67
N ARG A 10 1.69 15.94 -5.40
CA ARG A 10 1.09 16.89 -4.45
C ARG A 10 1.53 18.32 -4.67
N ARG A 11 2.74 18.57 -5.18
CA ARG A 11 3.29 19.93 -5.31
C ARG A 11 2.69 20.67 -6.50
N SER A 12 2.49 19.99 -7.61
CA SER A 12 1.85 20.48 -8.85
C SER A 12 0.34 20.29 -8.85
N GLY A 13 -0.20 19.42 -8.00
CA GLY A 13 -1.62 19.08 -7.97
C GLY A 13 -2.07 18.16 -9.11
N ARG A 14 -1.15 17.68 -9.96
CA ARG A 14 -1.47 16.80 -11.08
C ARG A 14 -1.87 15.42 -10.57
N SER A 15 -2.86 14.82 -11.21
CA SER A 15 -3.35 13.49 -10.85
C SER A 15 -3.72 12.69 -12.09
N PHE A 16 -3.72 11.37 -11.97
CA PHE A 16 -4.07 10.44 -13.03
C PHE A 16 -4.82 9.25 -12.44
N THR A 17 -5.85 8.79 -13.13
CA THR A 17 -6.59 7.57 -12.75
C THR A 17 -6.98 6.77 -13.99
N TRP A 18 -6.86 5.46 -13.91
CA TRP A 18 -7.36 4.51 -14.91
C TRP A 18 -7.95 3.30 -14.21
N GLY A 19 -9.21 2.94 -14.47
CA GLY A 19 -9.84 1.79 -13.80
C GLY A 19 -9.76 1.86 -12.27
N ALA A 20 -9.67 3.07 -11.69
CA ALA A 20 -9.27 3.25 -10.30
C ALA A 20 -10.28 2.69 -9.28
N ASP A 21 -11.50 2.43 -9.73
CA ASP A 21 -12.61 1.86 -8.96
C ASP A 21 -12.78 0.35 -9.21
N THR A 22 -11.94 -0.26 -10.06
CA THR A 22 -11.91 -1.72 -10.23
C THR A 22 -11.39 -2.39 -8.96
N THR A 23 -12.19 -3.29 -8.41
CA THR A 23 -11.86 -4.00 -7.18
C THR A 23 -10.99 -5.23 -7.44
N ILE A 24 -9.83 -5.29 -6.79
CA ILE A 24 -8.82 -6.37 -6.89
C ILE A 24 -8.44 -6.83 -5.48
N GLU A 25 -8.13 -8.13 -5.32
CA GLU A 25 -7.62 -8.66 -4.05
C GLU A 25 -6.24 -8.03 -3.73
N THR A 26 -6.02 -7.63 -2.48
CA THR A 26 -4.85 -6.86 -2.05
C THR A 26 -3.53 -7.62 -2.16
N ALA A 27 -3.55 -8.94 -1.94
CA ALA A 27 -2.35 -9.68 -1.61
C ALA A 27 -1.60 -8.99 -0.45
N SER A 28 -0.27 -8.91 -0.53
CA SER A 28 0.55 -8.31 0.53
C SER A 28 0.50 -6.79 0.68
N ILE A 29 -0.21 -6.03 -0.18
CA ILE A 29 -0.41 -4.59 0.09
C ILE A 29 -1.32 -4.36 1.31
N ALA A 30 -2.14 -5.35 1.69
CA ALA A 30 -2.96 -5.30 2.90
C ALA A 30 -2.14 -5.10 4.19
N LYS A 31 -0.85 -5.47 4.16
CA LYS A 31 0.06 -5.31 5.30
C LYS A 31 0.30 -3.85 5.67
N ALA A 32 0.28 -2.94 4.70
CA ALA A 32 0.35 -1.50 4.97
C ALA A 32 -0.90 -1.02 5.72
N ASP A 33 -2.08 -1.52 5.32
CA ASP A 33 -3.36 -1.23 5.98
C ASP A 33 -3.43 -1.83 7.40
N ILE A 34 -2.96 -3.07 7.59
CA ILE A 34 -2.84 -3.69 8.92
C ILE A 34 -1.98 -2.83 9.86
N LEU A 35 -0.80 -2.38 9.40
CA LEU A 35 0.08 -1.56 10.22
C LEU A 35 -0.53 -0.18 10.49
N ALA A 36 -1.12 0.46 9.49
CA ALA A 36 -1.81 1.74 9.66
C ALA A 36 -2.97 1.62 10.66
N THR A 37 -3.73 0.52 10.60
CA THR A 37 -4.80 0.21 11.55
C THR A 37 -4.26 0.06 12.98
N LEU A 38 -3.18 -0.70 13.16
CA LEU A 38 -2.56 -0.89 14.48
C LEU A 38 -2.12 0.46 15.08
N LEU A 39 -1.42 1.26 14.29
CA LEU A 39 -0.91 2.55 14.74
C LEU A 39 -2.04 3.52 15.06
N LEU A 40 -3.08 3.57 14.24
CA LEU A 40 -4.29 4.35 14.48
C LEU A 40 -4.97 3.96 15.81
N GLN A 41 -5.13 2.66 16.06
CA GLN A 41 -5.74 2.16 17.30
C GLN A 41 -4.88 2.46 18.55
N LEU A 42 -3.54 2.45 18.41
CA LEU A 42 -2.64 2.78 19.51
C LEU A 42 -2.68 4.28 19.82
N GLN A 43 -2.59 5.15 18.81
CA GLN A 43 -2.65 6.60 19.02
C GLN A 43 -3.99 7.04 19.63
N ASP A 44 -5.12 6.41 19.25
CA ASP A 44 -6.44 6.75 19.82
C ASP A 44 -6.51 6.47 21.33
N ARG A 45 -5.67 5.55 21.81
CA ARG A 45 -5.55 5.19 23.23
C ARG A 45 -4.41 5.96 23.92
N GLY A 46 -3.80 6.93 23.25
CA GLY A 46 -2.62 7.65 23.75
C GLY A 46 -1.36 6.78 23.86
N ALA A 47 -1.33 5.65 23.15
CA ALA A 47 -0.23 4.69 23.20
C ALA A 47 0.70 4.78 21.98
N ARG A 48 1.84 4.12 22.09
CA ARG A 48 2.85 3.94 21.04
C ARG A 48 3.10 2.46 20.81
N PRO A 49 3.56 2.04 19.62
CA PRO A 49 3.91 0.65 19.39
C PRO A 49 5.06 0.23 20.32
N SER A 50 4.91 -0.92 20.96
CA SER A 50 5.98 -1.56 21.71
C SER A 50 7.10 -2.03 20.78
N SER A 51 8.29 -2.30 21.33
CA SER A 51 9.40 -2.89 20.60
C SER A 51 9.05 -4.21 19.92
N SER A 52 8.22 -5.04 20.58
CA SER A 52 7.72 -6.30 20.00
C SER A 52 6.83 -6.04 18.77
N GLN A 53 5.88 -5.10 18.87
CA GLN A 53 5.05 -4.73 17.72
C GLN A 53 5.88 -4.15 16.58
N LEU A 54 6.91 -3.36 16.87
CA LEU A 54 7.82 -2.83 15.85
C LEU A 54 8.63 -3.94 15.18
N ALA A 55 9.10 -4.95 15.91
CA ALA A 55 9.80 -6.10 15.33
C ALA A 55 8.90 -6.95 14.42
N VAL A 56 7.63 -7.15 14.81
CA VAL A 56 6.64 -7.82 13.96
C VAL A 56 6.30 -6.97 12.72
N ALA A 57 6.15 -5.65 12.89
CA ALA A 57 5.91 -4.73 11.78
C ALA A 57 7.09 -4.67 10.80
N ASP A 58 8.33 -4.71 11.29
CA ASP A 58 9.55 -4.78 10.49
C ASP A 58 9.53 -5.99 9.55
N ALA A 59 9.36 -7.19 10.12
CA ALA A 59 9.29 -8.42 9.36
C ALA A 59 8.13 -8.40 8.35
N MET A 60 6.96 -7.91 8.77
CA MET A 60 5.77 -7.82 7.95
C MET A 60 5.96 -6.87 6.76
N ILE A 61 6.48 -5.66 6.96
CA ILE A 61 6.56 -4.65 5.89
C ILE A 61 7.78 -4.91 4.99
N ARG A 62 8.97 -5.04 5.57
CA ARG A 62 10.23 -5.05 4.82
C ARG A 62 10.49 -6.36 4.07
N ARG A 63 10.11 -7.48 4.68
CA ARG A 63 10.27 -8.84 4.11
C ARG A 63 8.96 -9.44 3.64
N SER A 64 7.83 -8.76 3.85
CA SER A 64 6.50 -9.27 3.51
C SER A 64 6.13 -10.57 4.25
N ASP A 65 6.61 -10.75 5.48
CA ASP A 65 6.38 -11.96 6.29
C ASP A 65 4.89 -12.22 6.57
N HIS A 66 4.46 -13.48 6.43
CA HIS A 66 3.05 -13.86 6.49
C HIS A 66 2.55 -14.08 7.92
N GLU A 67 3.36 -14.68 8.79
CA GLU A 67 2.99 -14.94 10.18
C GLU A 67 2.95 -13.65 11.00
N SER A 68 3.86 -12.72 10.71
CA SER A 68 3.85 -11.37 11.27
C SER A 68 2.60 -10.60 10.86
N ALA A 69 2.16 -10.76 9.60
CA ALA A 69 0.88 -10.19 9.15
C ALA A 69 -0.32 -10.78 9.88
N TRP A 70 -0.36 -12.10 10.05
CA TRP A 70 -1.42 -12.74 10.83
C TRP A 70 -1.42 -12.32 12.31
N THR A 71 -0.24 -12.16 12.89
CA THR A 71 -0.07 -11.67 14.27
C THR A 71 -0.70 -10.30 14.44
N LEU A 72 -0.32 -9.33 13.59
CA LEU A 72 -0.88 -7.97 13.69
C LEU A 72 -2.34 -7.91 13.24
N PHE A 73 -2.74 -8.68 12.22
CA PHE A 73 -4.13 -8.72 11.76
C PHE A 73 -5.08 -9.23 12.86
N ARG A 74 -4.70 -10.26 13.62
CA ARG A 74 -5.45 -10.69 14.80
C ARG A 74 -5.46 -9.62 15.88
N GLN A 75 -4.31 -8.99 16.14
CA GLN A 75 -4.19 -7.96 17.16
C GLN A 75 -5.07 -6.74 16.89
N VAL A 76 -5.23 -6.32 15.63
CA VAL A 76 -6.10 -5.20 15.28
C VAL A 76 -7.58 -5.53 15.32
N GLY A 77 -7.97 -6.79 15.59
CA GLY A 77 -9.38 -7.22 15.60
C GLY A 77 -9.88 -7.72 14.24
N LEU A 78 -8.98 -8.29 13.42
CA LEU A 78 -9.29 -8.89 12.12
C LEU A 78 -9.99 -7.90 11.16
N ALA A 79 -10.97 -8.37 10.38
CA ALA A 79 -11.64 -7.55 9.38
C ALA A 79 -12.44 -6.41 10.00
N SER A 80 -13.00 -6.60 11.19
CA SER A 80 -13.79 -5.57 11.88
C SER A 80 -12.93 -4.35 12.24
N GLY A 81 -11.74 -4.58 12.80
CA GLY A 81 -10.83 -3.51 13.17
C GLY A 81 -10.24 -2.78 11.97
N MET A 82 -9.85 -3.52 10.93
CA MET A 82 -9.44 -2.90 9.66
C MET A 82 -10.60 -2.12 9.03
N SER A 83 -11.82 -2.65 9.00
CA SER A 83 -12.98 -1.96 8.42
C SER A 83 -13.29 -0.64 9.15
N ALA A 84 -13.18 -0.61 10.48
CA ALA A 84 -13.35 0.61 11.28
C ALA A 84 -12.26 1.66 10.98
N ALA A 85 -11.00 1.24 10.86
CA ALA A 85 -9.92 2.13 10.46
C ALA A 85 -10.10 2.61 9.00
N ASN A 86 -10.53 1.73 8.10
CA ASN A 86 -10.77 2.02 6.69
C ASN A 86 -11.84 3.09 6.49
N GLN A 87 -12.86 3.15 7.34
CA GLN A 87 -13.81 4.27 7.34
C GLN A 87 -13.12 5.62 7.63
N ARG A 88 -12.18 5.66 8.59
CA ARG A 88 -11.41 6.87 8.93
C ARG A 88 -10.40 7.25 7.86
N PHE A 89 -9.79 6.27 7.19
CA PHE A 89 -8.93 6.50 6.03
C PHE A 89 -9.70 6.83 4.74
N GLY A 90 -11.04 6.70 4.75
CA GLY A 90 -11.88 6.95 3.59
C GLY A 90 -11.80 5.87 2.51
N LEU A 91 -11.44 4.64 2.89
CA LEU A 91 -11.34 3.46 2.02
C LEU A 91 -12.73 2.84 1.81
N ARG A 92 -13.54 3.47 0.95
CA ARG A 92 -14.99 3.22 0.82
C ARG A 92 -15.36 1.94 0.09
N SER A 93 -14.45 1.42 -0.73
CA SER A 93 -14.65 0.23 -1.56
C SER A 93 -13.84 -0.96 -1.05
N THR A 94 -13.11 -0.79 0.06
CA THR A 94 -12.27 -1.83 0.64
C THR A 94 -13.07 -2.74 1.54
N GLN A 95 -13.11 -4.02 1.20
CA GLN A 95 -13.83 -5.07 1.90
C GLN A 95 -12.85 -6.07 2.51
N CYS A 96 -12.79 -6.11 3.83
CA CYS A 96 -11.93 -7.00 4.60
C CYS A 96 -12.63 -8.32 4.94
N PHE A 97 -11.85 -9.38 5.16
CA PHE A 97 -12.36 -10.71 5.50
C PHE A 97 -11.56 -11.35 6.63
N ASP A 98 -12.23 -11.86 7.67
CA ASP A 98 -11.56 -12.44 8.85
C ASP A 98 -10.68 -13.64 8.50
N TYR A 99 -11.10 -14.42 7.50
CA TYR A 99 -10.39 -15.63 7.08
C TYR A 99 -9.13 -15.34 6.25
N SER A 100 -8.95 -14.11 5.73
CA SER A 100 -7.74 -13.78 4.97
C SER A 100 -7.57 -12.27 4.75
N TRP A 101 -6.55 -11.70 5.37
CA TRP A 101 -6.12 -10.33 5.09
C TRP A 101 -5.70 -10.12 3.62
N GLY A 102 -5.08 -11.12 2.99
CA GLY A 102 -4.57 -11.02 1.62
C GLY A 102 -5.64 -11.13 0.54
N LEU A 103 -6.84 -11.61 0.90
CA LEU A 103 -8.01 -11.63 0.02
C LEU A 103 -8.94 -10.43 0.25
N THR A 104 -8.54 -9.48 1.12
CA THR A 104 -9.18 -8.16 1.20
C THR A 104 -9.31 -7.60 -0.20
N ARG A 105 -10.49 -7.13 -0.56
CA ARG A 105 -10.78 -6.57 -1.89
C ARG A 105 -10.72 -5.06 -1.79
N THR A 106 -9.96 -4.40 -2.66
CA THR A 106 -9.78 -2.94 -2.63
C THR A 106 -9.68 -2.37 -4.04
N SER A 107 -9.64 -1.04 -4.17
CA SER A 107 -9.47 -0.33 -5.43
C SER A 107 -8.20 0.53 -5.42
N ALA A 108 -7.68 0.90 -6.59
CA ALA A 108 -6.52 1.78 -6.65
C ALA A 108 -6.81 3.16 -6.04
N ARG A 109 -8.05 3.66 -6.18
CA ARG A 109 -8.49 4.90 -5.54
C ARG A 109 -8.39 4.83 -4.03
N ASP A 110 -8.86 3.73 -3.44
CA ASP A 110 -8.75 3.53 -2.00
C ASP A 110 -7.28 3.41 -1.58
N GLN A 111 -6.50 2.58 -2.25
CA GLN A 111 -5.08 2.44 -1.91
C GLN A 111 -4.30 3.77 -2.04
N LEU A 112 -4.66 4.65 -2.98
CA LEU A 112 -4.09 6.00 -3.05
C LEU A 112 -4.49 6.86 -1.83
N ARG A 113 -5.71 6.72 -1.29
CA ARG A 113 -6.12 7.38 -0.03
C ARG A 113 -5.31 6.88 1.15
N LEU A 114 -5.06 5.56 1.25
CA LEU A 114 -4.21 4.99 2.29
C LEU A 114 -2.79 5.55 2.22
N VAL A 115 -2.16 5.50 1.04
CA VAL A 115 -0.84 6.13 0.82
C VAL A 115 -0.89 7.61 1.17
N GLY A 116 -1.98 8.30 0.83
CA GLY A 116 -2.22 9.69 1.17
C GLY A 116 -2.24 9.96 2.68
N ALA A 117 -2.94 9.12 3.45
CA ALA A 117 -3.00 9.19 4.91
C ALA A 117 -1.63 8.93 5.55
N ILE A 118 -0.91 7.91 5.09
CA ILE A 118 0.45 7.61 5.56
C ILE A 118 1.38 8.80 5.30
N SER A 119 1.35 9.33 4.07
CA SER A 119 2.24 10.42 3.64
C SER A 119 1.90 11.78 4.27
N GLY A 120 0.63 11.99 4.65
CA GLY A 120 0.12 13.22 5.25
C GLY A 120 -0.01 13.17 6.77
N ALA A 121 0.52 12.12 7.41
CA ALA A 121 0.51 11.93 8.85
C ALA A 121 1.04 13.17 9.60
N GLY A 122 0.39 13.55 10.71
CA GLY A 122 0.70 14.77 11.46
C GLY A 122 0.10 16.06 10.90
N THR A 123 -0.65 15.98 9.78
CA THR A 123 -1.43 17.11 9.24
C THR A 123 -2.93 16.88 9.42
N SER A 124 -3.74 17.92 9.27
CA SER A 124 -5.21 17.82 9.31
C SER A 124 -5.80 16.92 8.20
N SER A 125 -5.02 16.57 7.18
CA SER A 125 -5.45 15.71 6.08
C SER A 125 -5.32 14.21 6.35
N SER A 126 -4.76 13.83 7.50
CA SER A 126 -4.55 12.43 7.87
C SER A 126 -5.14 12.11 9.24
N PRO A 127 -5.78 10.95 9.41
CA PRO A 127 -6.11 10.43 10.74
C PRO A 127 -4.86 10.04 11.55
N LEU A 128 -3.71 9.81 10.91
CA LEU A 128 -2.49 9.36 11.58
C LEU A 128 -1.71 10.54 12.17
N ASP A 129 -1.15 10.35 13.37
CA ASP A 129 -0.18 11.27 13.93
C ASP A 129 1.21 11.16 13.26
N ALA A 130 2.06 12.16 13.45
CA ALA A 130 3.37 12.22 12.80
C ALA A 130 4.25 10.99 13.12
N HIS A 131 4.20 10.50 14.36
CA HIS A 131 4.96 9.32 14.79
C HIS A 131 4.54 8.07 14.02
N SER A 132 3.23 7.85 13.88
CA SER A 132 2.68 6.74 13.10
C SER A 132 3.10 6.81 11.63
N GLY A 133 3.09 8.02 11.06
CA GLY A 133 3.63 8.28 9.73
C GLY A 133 5.08 7.88 9.57
N THR A 134 5.95 8.30 10.49
CA THR A 134 7.38 7.95 10.49
C THR A 134 7.59 6.44 10.53
N VAL A 135 6.92 5.72 11.45
CA VAL A 135 7.04 4.26 11.55
C VAL A 135 6.68 3.57 10.23
N LEU A 136 5.59 3.97 9.59
CA LEU A 136 5.16 3.39 8.31
C LEU A 136 6.14 3.72 7.17
N LEU A 137 6.52 4.98 7.03
CA LEU A 137 7.37 5.45 5.94
C LEU A 137 8.78 4.85 6.02
N ASP A 138 9.38 4.79 7.22
CA ASP A 138 10.71 4.21 7.43
C ASP A 138 10.74 2.73 7.06
N LEU A 139 9.72 1.97 7.48
CA LEU A 139 9.61 0.55 7.14
C LEU A 139 9.36 0.32 5.64
N MET A 140 8.55 1.18 5.00
CA MET A 140 8.25 1.10 3.58
C MET A 140 9.40 1.58 2.69
N GLU A 141 10.30 2.44 3.21
CA GLU A 141 11.51 2.89 2.50
C GLU A 141 12.59 1.82 2.50
N ASP A 142 12.74 1.10 3.61
CA ASP A 142 13.86 0.19 3.84
C ASP A 142 13.45 -1.29 3.71
N VAL A 143 12.65 -1.57 2.66
CA VAL A 143 12.30 -2.92 2.22
C VAL A 143 13.53 -3.64 1.65
N VAL A 144 13.57 -4.97 1.73
CA VAL A 144 14.68 -5.77 1.17
C VAL A 144 14.76 -5.64 -0.35
N ALA A 145 15.92 -5.91 -0.94
CA ALA A 145 16.19 -5.67 -2.36
C ALA A 145 15.16 -6.33 -3.30
N GLU A 146 14.71 -7.55 -2.97
CA GLU A 146 13.72 -8.33 -3.71
C GLU A 146 12.31 -7.71 -3.67
N GLN A 147 12.07 -6.75 -2.77
CA GLN A 147 10.83 -5.98 -2.71
C GLN A 147 10.93 -4.67 -3.52
N LYS A 148 12.09 -4.25 -4.03
CA LYS A 148 12.27 -2.94 -4.68
C LYS A 148 11.82 -2.89 -6.16
N TRP A 149 10.67 -3.46 -6.47
CA TRP A 149 10.01 -3.40 -7.78
C TRP A 149 8.68 -2.64 -7.71
N GLY A 150 8.05 -2.40 -8.86
CA GLY A 150 6.72 -1.80 -8.94
C GLY A 150 6.78 -0.28 -8.92
N VAL A 151 6.34 0.37 -7.83
CA VAL A 151 6.44 1.84 -7.67
C VAL A 151 7.87 2.34 -7.88
N SER A 152 8.89 1.57 -7.49
CA SER A 152 10.30 1.91 -7.76
C SER A 152 10.62 2.23 -9.22
N ALA A 153 9.91 1.62 -10.18
CA ALA A 153 10.14 1.87 -11.61
C ALA A 153 9.75 3.27 -12.07
N ALA A 154 9.03 4.04 -11.24
CA ALA A 154 8.70 5.45 -11.49
C ALA A 154 9.71 6.43 -10.86
N ALA A 155 10.71 5.95 -10.12
CA ALA A 155 11.69 6.78 -9.43
C ALA A 155 12.90 7.10 -10.33
N HIS A 156 13.44 8.30 -10.18
CA HIS A 156 14.63 8.76 -10.90
C HIS A 156 15.77 9.10 -9.93
N GLY A 157 17.01 8.78 -10.31
CA GLY A 157 18.20 9.19 -9.57
C GLY A 157 18.18 8.77 -8.10
N THR A 158 18.27 9.75 -7.20
CA THR A 158 18.30 9.54 -5.73
C THR A 158 16.95 9.85 -5.06
N GLU A 159 15.84 9.83 -5.82
CA GLU A 159 14.50 9.95 -5.25
C GLU A 159 14.25 8.84 -4.22
N ARG A 160 13.66 9.20 -3.08
CA ARG A 160 13.33 8.24 -2.01
C ARG A 160 12.02 7.54 -2.34
N VAL A 161 12.00 6.23 -2.20
CA VAL A 161 10.83 5.40 -2.51
C VAL A 161 10.38 4.67 -1.26
N CYS A 162 9.14 4.92 -0.83
CA CYS A 162 8.45 4.13 0.19
C CYS A 162 7.38 3.28 -0.51
N LEU A 163 7.43 1.95 -0.41
CA LEU A 163 6.49 1.10 -1.12
C LEU A 163 6.04 -0.13 -0.33
N LYS A 164 4.88 -0.69 -0.72
CA LYS A 164 4.50 -2.06 -0.39
C LYS A 164 3.95 -2.76 -1.61
N ASN A 165 4.48 -3.96 -1.84
CA ASN A 165 4.09 -4.84 -2.93
C ASN A 165 3.18 -5.98 -2.47
N GLY A 166 2.38 -6.51 -3.39
CA GLY A 166 1.51 -7.66 -3.18
C GLY A 166 1.40 -8.53 -4.42
N TRP A 167 1.65 -9.83 -4.28
CA TRP A 167 1.52 -10.80 -5.35
C TRP A 167 0.94 -12.10 -4.81
N LEU A 168 0.02 -12.73 -5.55
CA LEU A 168 -0.52 -14.04 -5.18
C LEU A 168 -1.03 -14.78 -6.44
N PRO A 169 -0.77 -16.10 -6.59
CA PRO A 169 -1.40 -16.90 -7.63
C PRO A 169 -2.81 -17.31 -7.18
N ARG A 170 -3.83 -16.98 -7.97
CA ARG A 170 -5.24 -17.12 -7.54
C ARG A 170 -5.96 -18.24 -8.26
N THR A 171 -6.38 -19.25 -7.51
CA THR A 171 -7.14 -20.41 -8.02
C THR A 171 -8.45 -20.01 -8.70
N THR A 172 -9.19 -19.05 -8.14
CA THR A 172 -10.44 -18.52 -8.73
C THR A 172 -10.21 -17.70 -10.01
N LEU A 173 -8.95 -17.40 -10.35
CA LEU A 173 -8.55 -16.77 -11.61
C LEU A 173 -7.82 -17.75 -12.54
N GLY A 174 -8.04 -19.06 -12.37
CA GLY A 174 -7.36 -20.08 -13.19
C GLY A 174 -5.86 -20.15 -12.93
N LYS A 175 -5.45 -19.98 -11.66
CA LYS A 175 -4.04 -19.90 -11.20
C LYS A 175 -3.25 -18.72 -11.78
N ARG A 176 -3.93 -17.71 -12.32
CA ARG A 176 -3.30 -16.46 -12.76
C ARG A 176 -2.92 -15.59 -11.57
N TRP A 177 -1.98 -14.68 -11.81
CA TRP A 177 -1.39 -13.84 -10.78
C TRP A 177 -2.13 -12.52 -10.61
N ILE A 178 -2.30 -12.14 -9.35
CA ILE A 178 -2.55 -10.76 -8.92
C ILE A 178 -1.19 -10.15 -8.60
N ILE A 179 -0.93 -8.93 -9.08
CA ILE A 179 0.28 -8.14 -8.82
C ILE A 179 -0.12 -6.70 -8.55
N ASN A 180 0.24 -6.19 -7.38
CA ASN A 180 -0.09 -4.86 -6.90
C ASN A 180 1.15 -4.17 -6.33
N SER A 181 1.20 -2.85 -6.44
CA SER A 181 2.23 -2.00 -5.84
C SER A 181 1.62 -0.67 -5.42
N ILE A 182 1.89 -0.24 -4.20
CA ILE A 182 1.44 1.05 -3.65
C ILE A 182 2.63 1.75 -3.02
N GLY A 183 2.65 3.09 -3.04
CA GLY A 183 3.77 3.80 -2.45
C GLY A 183 3.87 5.27 -2.82
N ARG A 184 4.98 5.86 -2.41
CA ARG A 184 5.31 7.27 -2.58
C ARG A 184 6.76 7.41 -3.05
N ILE A 185 7.00 8.37 -3.92
CA ILE A 185 8.32 8.79 -4.38
C ILE A 185 8.50 10.27 -4.01
N THR A 186 9.63 10.60 -3.41
CA THR A 186 9.90 11.97 -2.93
C THR A 186 11.28 12.49 -3.26
N SER A 187 11.34 13.81 -3.44
CA SER A 187 12.57 14.59 -3.50
C SER A 187 12.29 16.03 -3.03
N SER A 188 13.28 16.92 -3.16
CA SER A 188 13.10 18.35 -2.91
C SER A 188 12.01 18.99 -3.76
N SER A 189 11.76 18.46 -4.97
CA SER A 189 10.76 18.98 -5.92
C SER A 189 9.59 18.02 -6.18
N LEU A 190 9.55 16.86 -5.53
CA LEU A 190 8.53 15.83 -5.80
C LEU A 190 7.85 15.28 -4.53
N ASP A 191 6.53 15.14 -4.57
CA ASP A 191 5.77 14.22 -3.70
C ASP A 191 4.73 13.48 -4.55
N LEU A 192 5.17 12.39 -5.18
CA LEU A 192 4.34 11.55 -6.04
C LEU A 192 3.85 10.34 -5.26
N ARG A 193 2.54 10.11 -5.27
CA ARG A 193 1.87 8.98 -4.62
C ARG A 193 1.22 8.12 -5.70
N LEU A 194 1.38 6.81 -5.63
CA LEU A 194 0.82 5.87 -6.60
C LEU A 194 0.18 4.66 -5.91
N ALA A 195 -0.88 4.16 -6.55
CA ALA A 195 -1.41 2.83 -6.32
C ALA A 195 -1.71 2.17 -7.68
N ILE A 196 -1.14 0.98 -7.89
CA ILE A 196 -1.30 0.20 -9.11
C ILE A 196 -1.71 -1.21 -8.70
N LEU A 197 -2.90 -1.62 -9.13
CA LEU A 197 -3.46 -2.93 -8.83
C LEU A 197 -3.74 -3.64 -10.14
N SER A 198 -3.37 -4.91 -10.24
CA SER A 198 -3.56 -5.66 -11.47
C SER A 198 -3.75 -7.15 -11.23
N GLN A 199 -4.49 -7.81 -12.11
CA GLN A 199 -4.74 -9.25 -12.00
C GLN A 199 -4.93 -9.93 -13.36
N ARG A 200 -4.96 -11.27 -13.30
CA ARG A 200 -5.08 -12.20 -14.44
C ARG A 200 -3.79 -12.33 -15.26
N HIS A 201 -2.64 -12.08 -14.65
CA HIS A 201 -1.34 -12.26 -15.30
C HIS A 201 -0.98 -13.74 -15.46
N PRO A 202 -0.33 -14.15 -16.58
CA PRO A 202 0.04 -15.55 -16.79
C PRO A 202 1.13 -16.02 -15.82
N SER A 203 2.00 -15.11 -15.39
CA SER A 203 3.10 -15.37 -14.46
C SER A 203 3.30 -14.17 -13.52
N GLN A 204 4.02 -14.39 -12.42
CA GLN A 204 4.41 -13.31 -11.51
C GLN A 204 5.27 -12.26 -12.22
N GLY A 205 6.31 -12.69 -12.95
CA GLY A 205 7.25 -11.80 -13.64
C GLY A 205 6.54 -10.88 -14.64
N GLN A 206 5.71 -11.43 -15.53
CA GLN A 206 4.97 -10.62 -16.50
C GLN A 206 4.02 -9.60 -15.83
N GLY A 207 3.45 -9.95 -14.68
CA GLY A 207 2.61 -8.99 -13.96
C GLY A 207 3.43 -7.90 -13.25
N ILE A 208 4.64 -8.21 -12.77
CA ILE A 208 5.59 -7.19 -12.28
C ILE A 208 5.95 -6.24 -13.42
N ASP A 209 6.31 -6.76 -14.60
CA ASP A 209 6.64 -5.94 -15.78
C ASP A 209 5.51 -4.97 -16.14
N VAL A 210 4.25 -5.44 -16.10
CA VAL A 210 3.08 -4.58 -16.36
C VAL A 210 2.93 -3.48 -15.31
N VAL A 211 3.08 -3.82 -14.02
CA VAL A 211 2.98 -2.83 -12.93
C VAL A 211 4.08 -1.78 -13.02
N GLU A 212 5.31 -2.18 -13.35
CA GLU A 212 6.43 -1.26 -13.52
C GLU A 212 6.28 -0.35 -14.74
N GLN A 213 5.82 -0.91 -15.87
CA GLN A 213 5.49 -0.11 -17.05
C GLN A 213 4.38 0.90 -16.75
N ALA A 214 3.33 0.48 -16.03
CA ALA A 214 2.25 1.36 -15.61
C ALA A 214 2.75 2.48 -14.69
N ALA A 215 3.67 2.19 -13.75
CA ALA A 215 4.28 3.18 -12.87
C ALA A 215 5.07 4.22 -13.68
N ALA A 216 5.99 3.76 -14.52
CA ALA A 216 6.82 4.63 -15.35
C ALA A 216 5.99 5.47 -16.34
N LEU A 217 4.96 4.88 -16.97
CA LEU A 217 4.06 5.61 -17.86
C LEU A 217 3.23 6.66 -17.11
N THR A 218 2.78 6.35 -15.89
CA THR A 218 2.04 7.31 -15.05
C THR A 218 2.94 8.49 -14.69
N ARG A 219 4.18 8.24 -14.26
CA ARG A 219 5.19 9.29 -14.00
C ARG A 219 5.37 10.21 -15.21
N ARG A 220 5.59 9.63 -16.39
CA ARG A 220 5.74 10.38 -17.65
C ARG A 220 4.50 11.17 -18.02
N HIS A 221 3.31 10.59 -17.87
CA HIS A 221 2.04 11.26 -18.19
C HIS A 221 1.78 12.48 -17.29
N LEU A 222 2.12 12.37 -16.00
CA LEU A 222 2.06 13.49 -15.07
C LEU A 222 3.15 14.54 -15.36
N ALA A 223 4.12 14.26 -16.24
CA ALA A 223 5.23 15.13 -16.63
C ALA A 223 5.85 15.85 -15.43
N VAL A 224 6.27 15.04 -14.45
CA VAL A 224 6.91 15.41 -13.19
C VAL A 224 8.10 14.52 -12.93
#